data_AF-A0A388LBH5-F1
#
_entry.id   AF-A0A388LBH5-F1
#
_cell.length_a   1.000
_cell.length_b   1.000
_cell.length_c   1.000
_cell.angle_alpha   90.00
_cell.angle_beta   90.00
_cell.angle_gamma   90.00
#
_symmetry.space_group_name_H-M   'P 1'
#
loop_
_entity.id
_entity.type
_entity.pdbx_description
1 polymer ?
#
loop_
_entity_poly.entity_id
_entity_poly.type
_entity_poly.pdbx_seq_one_letter_code
_entity_poly.pdbx_strand_id
1 'polypeptide(L)'
;MTLLTRSQTKAMDRKAGESLLSYEERLAAFIQEANDRAAAAAKERRQLEQEEEAKRQKEKQDRLRQEEADLQAAAEHRSRQRERLFTRETVIGNEAARWVEMASTDEAPETEKGLSALAQVSHDLVATCALQQEEILHLQQTVDQMLARLRALEKQPAAVAAAGPANLATRVQVLEDDVGNIKRVHQDFRTSQQATNLQLETQVQAAATVTPAAASSRRPPKLDDIPVFCDQSKTEPIPWWRQFTLQLDMHHVPNNDRHPCLYHRSGAASGLRGVAESGRKVSAMN
;
A
#
# COMPACT_ATOMS: atom_id res chain seq x y z
N MET A 1 -1.84 -0.18 56.78
CA MET A 1 -1.56 -0.51 58.20
C MET A 1 -0.51 -1.60 58.22
N THR A 2 0.67 -1.32 58.77
CA THR A 2 1.71 -2.32 59.02
C THR A 2 1.22 -3.26 60.12
N LEU A 3 1.12 -4.56 59.81
CA LEU A 3 0.68 -5.58 60.76
C LEU A 3 1.85 -5.94 61.68
N LEU A 4 1.71 -5.63 62.98
CA LEU A 4 2.66 -6.05 64.01
C LEU A 4 2.66 -7.58 64.08
N THR A 5 3.85 -8.17 64.05
CA THR A 5 4.00 -9.63 64.15
C THR A 5 3.79 -10.09 65.60
N ARG A 6 3.31 -11.33 65.78
CA ARG A 6 3.02 -11.92 67.11
C ARG A 6 4.22 -11.91 68.08
N SER A 7 5.43 -11.86 67.55
CA SER A 7 6.68 -11.73 68.31
C SER A 7 6.95 -10.30 68.78
N GLN A 8 6.49 -9.29 68.03
CA GLN A 8 6.61 -7.86 68.40
C GLN A 8 5.61 -7.47 69.50
N THR A 9 4.41 -8.03 69.49
CA THR A 9 3.40 -7.78 70.54
C THR A 9 3.81 -8.34 71.90
N LYS A 10 4.59 -9.42 71.93
CA LYS A 10 5.14 -10.00 73.17
C LYS A 10 6.21 -9.13 73.85
N ALA A 11 6.86 -8.24 73.10
CA ALA A 11 7.80 -7.27 73.64
C ALA A 11 7.10 -6.04 74.26
N MET A 12 5.79 -5.89 74.00
CA MET A 12 4.96 -4.81 74.53
C MET A 12 4.42 -5.11 75.93
N ASP A 13 4.60 -6.32 76.48
CA ASP A 13 4.13 -6.66 77.82
C ASP A 13 4.91 -5.91 78.92
N ARG A 14 4.22 -5.62 80.04
CA ARG A 14 4.83 -4.95 81.19
C ARG A 14 5.84 -5.88 81.87
N LYS A 15 7.05 -5.39 82.12
CA LYS A 15 8.10 -6.19 82.76
C LYS A 15 7.87 -6.30 84.27
N ALA A 16 8.33 -7.39 84.87
CA ALA A 16 8.26 -7.57 86.32
C ALA A 16 9.11 -6.51 87.04
N GLY A 17 8.51 -5.77 87.98
CA GLY A 17 9.16 -4.68 88.71
C GLY A 17 9.17 -3.31 88.01
N GLU A 18 8.63 -3.19 86.79
CA GLU A 18 8.55 -1.93 86.04
C GLU A 18 7.42 -1.03 86.60
N SER A 19 7.69 0.27 86.79
CA SER A 19 6.66 1.24 87.18
C SER A 19 5.70 1.50 86.01
N LEU A 20 4.46 1.89 86.31
CA LEU A 20 3.44 2.17 85.28
C LEU A 20 3.91 3.24 84.28
N LEU A 21 4.51 4.33 84.78
CA LEU A 21 5.05 5.41 83.96
C LEU A 21 6.17 4.94 83.02
N SER A 22 7.12 4.13 83.52
CA SER A 22 8.22 3.61 82.68
C SER A 22 7.71 2.68 81.58
N TYR A 23 6.66 1.91 81.89
CA TYR A 23 5.99 1.05 80.92
C TYR A 23 5.28 1.86 79.82
N GLU A 24 4.53 2.90 80.20
CA GLU A 24 3.84 3.79 79.25
C GLU A 24 4.82 4.55 78.36
N GLU A 25 5.92 5.08 78.90
CA GLU A 25 6.98 5.74 78.13
C GLU A 25 7.63 4.79 77.12
N ARG A 26 7.95 3.56 77.55
CA ARG A 26 8.51 2.52 76.65
C ARG A 26 7.53 2.12 75.55
N LEU A 27 6.25 1.99 75.87
CA LEU A 27 5.21 1.66 74.91
C LEU A 27 5.01 2.79 73.90
N ALA A 28 5.00 4.04 74.35
CA ALA A 28 4.89 5.22 73.49
C ALA A 28 6.09 5.33 72.54
N ALA A 29 7.32 5.13 73.04
CA ALA A 29 8.53 5.11 72.21
C ALA A 29 8.48 4.00 71.14
N PHE A 30 7.99 2.81 71.49
CA PHE A 30 7.84 1.71 70.54
C PHE A 30 6.81 2.00 69.44
N ILE A 31 5.66 2.59 69.81
CA ILE A 31 4.63 3.02 68.85
C ILE A 31 5.19 4.09 67.92
N GLN A 32 5.94 5.06 68.47
CA GLN A 32 6.56 6.11 67.67
C GLN A 32 7.58 5.54 66.68
N GLU A 33 8.46 4.64 67.13
CA GLU A 33 9.44 3.98 66.26
C GLU A 33 8.78 3.15 65.16
N ALA A 34 7.69 2.44 65.47
CA ALA A 34 6.92 1.68 64.49
C ALA A 34 6.25 2.60 63.46
N ASN A 35 5.73 3.75 63.90
CA ASN A 35 5.16 4.77 63.03
C ASN A 35 6.22 5.42 62.12
N ASP A 36 7.39 5.74 62.67
CA ASP A 36 8.50 6.32 61.91
C ASP A 36 9.03 5.33 60.86
N ARG A 37 9.16 4.05 61.22
CA ARG A 37 9.51 2.98 60.26
C ARG A 37 8.45 2.81 59.17
N ALA A 38 7.17 2.87 59.52
CA ALA A 38 6.09 2.81 58.53
C ALA A 38 6.09 4.02 57.60
N ALA A 39 6.35 5.22 58.12
CA ALA A 39 6.45 6.45 57.34
C ALA A 39 7.66 6.43 56.38
N ALA A 40 8.82 5.95 56.85
CA ALA A 40 10.01 5.78 56.03
C ALA A 40 9.78 4.79 54.88
N ALA A 41 9.20 3.62 55.17
CA ALA A 41 8.87 2.62 54.16
C ALA A 41 7.82 3.13 53.15
N ALA A 42 6.85 3.93 53.59
CA ALA A 42 5.88 4.56 52.69
C ALA A 42 6.54 5.60 51.78
N LYS A 43 7.51 6.36 52.29
CA LYS A 43 8.28 7.34 51.50
C LYS A 43 9.13 6.65 50.44
N GLU A 44 9.84 5.58 50.80
CA GLU A 44 10.66 4.79 49.86
C GLU A 44 9.79 4.16 48.76
N ARG A 45 8.64 3.58 49.11
CA ARG A 45 7.68 3.04 48.13
C ARG A 45 7.21 4.11 47.14
N ARG A 46 6.87 5.31 47.62
CA ARG A 46 6.47 6.43 46.75
C ARG A 46 7.59 6.87 45.82
N GLN A 47 8.84 6.86 46.28
CA GLN A 47 9.99 7.20 45.43
C GLN A 47 10.18 6.18 44.31
N LEU A 48 10.13 4.88 44.64
CA LEU A 48 10.23 3.80 43.65
C LEU A 48 9.08 3.84 42.64
N GLU A 49 7.86 4.10 43.11
CA GLU A 49 6.68 4.24 42.24
C GLU A 49 6.84 5.43 41.28
N GLN A 50 7.32 6.58 41.76
CA GLN A 50 7.60 7.75 40.92
C GLN A 50 8.70 7.47 39.88
N GLU A 51 9.78 6.79 40.24
CA GLU A 51 10.83 6.41 39.30
C GLU A 51 10.32 5.43 38.24
N GLU A 52 9.49 4.46 38.63
CA GLU A 52 8.88 3.51 37.71
C GLU A 52 7.88 4.20 36.77
N GLU A 53 7.06 5.13 37.27
CA GLU A 53 6.17 5.93 36.45
C GLU A 53 6.93 6.81 35.45
N ALA A 54 8.01 7.47 35.89
CA ALA A 54 8.86 8.26 35.00
C ALA A 54 9.50 7.40 33.90
N LYS A 55 9.94 6.18 34.25
CA LYS A 55 10.47 5.21 33.26
C LYS A 55 9.39 4.80 32.27
N ARG A 56 8.19 4.44 32.73
CA ARG A 56 7.05 4.08 31.86
C ARG A 56 6.65 5.24 30.95
N GLN A 57 6.65 6.47 31.44
CA GLN A 57 6.35 7.65 30.62
C GLN A 57 7.40 7.85 29.52
N LYS A 58 8.69 7.68 29.86
CA LYS A 58 9.77 7.77 28.87
C LYS A 58 9.65 6.70 27.79
N GLU A 59 9.42 5.45 28.18
CA GLU A 59 9.22 4.33 27.23
C GLU A 59 8.02 4.58 26.30
N LYS A 60 6.90 5.09 26.84
CA LYS A 60 5.74 5.49 26.02
C LYS A 60 6.10 6.59 25.03
N GLN A 61 6.85 7.60 25.46
CA GLN A 61 7.25 8.71 24.60
C GLN A 61 8.18 8.23 23.48
N ASP A 62 9.14 7.36 23.80
CA ASP A 62 10.07 6.80 22.82
C ASP A 62 9.34 5.89 21.82
N ARG A 63 8.34 5.11 22.27
CA ARG A 63 7.48 4.33 21.38
C ARG A 63 6.70 5.20 20.41
N LEU A 64 6.12 6.31 20.88
CA LEU A 64 5.40 7.27 20.03
C LEU A 64 6.34 7.91 19.00
N ARG A 65 7.56 8.29 19.41
CA ARG A 65 8.57 8.82 18.47
C ARG A 65 8.95 7.81 17.40
N GLN A 66 9.10 6.55 17.77
CA GLN A 66 9.40 5.49 16.81
C GLN A 66 8.25 5.29 15.82
N GLU A 67 7.01 5.24 16.30
CA GLU A 67 5.83 5.11 15.44
C GLU A 67 5.70 6.30 14.46
N GLU A 68 5.97 7.52 14.93
CA GLU A 68 6.01 8.71 14.07
C GLU A 68 7.12 8.61 13.01
N ALA A 69 8.32 8.18 13.39
CA ALA A 69 9.43 7.98 12.47
C ALA A 69 9.13 6.90 11.42
N ASP A 70 8.49 5.80 11.80
CA ASP A 70 8.10 4.71 10.90
C ASP A 70 7.04 5.19 9.89
N LEU A 71 6.05 5.96 10.35
CA LEU A 71 5.03 6.57 9.49
C LEU A 71 5.65 7.55 8.49
N GLN A 72 6.61 8.37 8.94
CA GLN A 72 7.32 9.31 8.08
C GLN A 72 8.19 8.59 7.04
N ALA A 73 8.94 7.56 7.44
CA ALA A 73 9.72 6.74 6.52
C ALA A 73 8.85 6.07 5.45
N ALA A 74 7.68 5.54 5.83
CA ALA A 74 6.73 4.97 4.89
C ALA A 74 6.17 6.03 3.92
N ALA A 75 5.90 7.25 4.39
CA ALA A 75 5.44 8.35 3.54
C ALA A 75 6.52 8.79 2.54
N GLU A 76 7.77 8.93 2.98
CA GLU A 76 8.91 9.25 2.11
C GLU A 76 9.14 8.16 1.06
N HIS A 77 9.07 6.89 1.45
CA HIS A 77 9.19 5.76 0.52
C HIS A 77 8.13 5.84 -0.59
N ARG A 78 6.85 6.05 -0.22
CA ARG A 78 5.76 6.26 -1.18
C ARG A 78 6.03 7.46 -2.09
N SER A 79 6.54 8.56 -1.55
CA SER A 79 6.86 9.76 -2.32
C SER A 79 7.94 9.48 -3.37
N ARG A 80 9.05 8.84 -2.98
CA ARG A 80 10.12 8.43 -3.90
C ARG A 80 9.61 7.48 -4.99
N GLN A 81 8.70 6.57 -4.63
CA GLN A 81 8.10 5.67 -5.61
C GLN A 81 7.25 6.41 -6.64
N ARG A 82 6.44 7.39 -6.21
CA ARG A 82 5.67 8.25 -7.12
C ARG A 82 6.57 9.05 -8.05
N GLU A 83 7.63 9.65 -7.52
CA GLU A 83 8.57 10.45 -8.33
C GLU A 83 9.25 9.62 -9.43
N ARG A 84 9.63 8.37 -9.12
CA ARG A 84 10.16 7.43 -10.13
C ARG A 84 9.12 7.10 -11.21
N LEU A 85 7.86 6.90 -10.82
CA LEU A 85 6.77 6.65 -11.77
C LEU A 85 6.57 7.87 -12.66
N PHE A 86 6.45 9.07 -12.08
CA PHE A 86 6.27 10.33 -12.81
C PHE A 86 7.38 10.60 -13.82
N THR A 87 8.63 10.31 -13.45
CA THR A 87 9.78 10.44 -14.37
C THR A 87 9.62 9.50 -15.57
N ARG A 88 9.25 8.25 -15.32
CA ARG A 88 9.02 7.25 -16.38
C ARG A 88 7.82 7.61 -17.25
N GLU A 89 6.76 8.10 -16.63
CA GLU A 89 5.53 8.57 -17.27
C GLU A 89 5.85 9.70 -18.25
N THR A 90 6.61 10.70 -17.80
CA THR A 90 7.09 11.82 -18.63
C THR A 90 7.90 11.34 -19.83
N VAL A 91 8.80 10.35 -19.64
CA VAL A 91 9.59 9.77 -20.73
C VAL A 91 8.70 9.06 -21.75
N ILE A 92 7.70 8.28 -21.31
CA ILE A 92 6.76 7.59 -22.19
C ILE A 92 5.92 8.61 -22.98
N GLY A 93 5.41 9.65 -22.33
CA GLY A 93 4.65 10.73 -22.99
C GLY A 93 5.47 11.45 -24.06
N ASN A 94 6.72 11.81 -23.74
CA ASN A 94 7.62 12.46 -24.70
C ASN A 94 7.96 11.56 -25.89
N GLU A 95 8.20 10.27 -25.64
CA GLU A 95 8.47 9.30 -26.69
C GLU A 95 7.24 9.18 -27.59
N ALA A 96 6.07 8.90 -27.02
CA ALA A 96 4.82 8.79 -27.74
C ALA A 96 4.52 10.01 -28.62
N ALA A 97 4.73 11.23 -28.11
CA ALA A 97 4.57 12.46 -28.89
C ALA A 97 5.49 12.50 -30.12
N ARG A 98 6.76 12.06 -30.00
CA ARG A 98 7.68 11.95 -31.15
C ARG A 98 7.21 10.94 -32.19
N TRP A 99 6.70 9.78 -31.76
CA TRP A 99 6.19 8.76 -32.68
C TRP A 99 4.96 9.26 -33.45
N VAL A 100 4.07 10.02 -32.80
CA VAL A 100 2.93 10.68 -33.44
C VAL A 100 3.38 11.71 -34.47
N GLU A 101 4.39 12.53 -34.15
CA GLU A 101 4.97 13.51 -35.08
C GLU A 101 5.59 12.84 -36.32
N MET A 102 6.39 11.78 -36.12
CA MET A 102 7.03 11.04 -37.22
C MET A 102 6.00 10.38 -38.15
N ALA A 103 4.90 9.84 -37.61
CA ALA A 103 3.88 9.16 -38.40
C ALA A 103 2.88 10.11 -39.09
N SER A 104 2.91 11.41 -38.76
CA SER A 104 2.04 12.42 -39.37
C SER A 104 2.51 12.86 -40.78
N THR A 105 3.63 12.33 -41.28
CA THR A 105 4.09 12.55 -42.66
C THR A 105 3.34 11.64 -43.64
N ASP A 106 2.86 12.21 -44.75
CA ASP A 106 1.84 11.65 -45.68
C ASP A 106 2.24 10.33 -46.41
N GLU A 107 3.49 9.86 -46.25
CA GLU A 107 4.00 8.61 -46.88
C GLU A 107 4.25 7.44 -45.91
N ALA A 108 3.78 7.53 -44.65
CA ALA A 108 4.04 6.50 -43.64
C ALA A 108 3.28 5.17 -43.94
N PRO A 109 3.97 4.00 -43.99
CA PRO A 109 3.32 2.70 -44.15
C PRO A 109 2.30 2.40 -43.05
N GLU A 110 1.31 1.54 -43.33
CA GLU A 110 0.23 1.18 -42.37
C GLU A 110 0.73 0.65 -41.02
N THR A 111 1.93 0.06 -40.97
CA THR A 111 2.59 -0.34 -39.71
C THR A 111 2.99 0.86 -38.86
N GLU A 112 3.41 1.97 -39.47
CA GLU A 112 3.74 3.22 -38.77
C GLU A 112 2.48 3.94 -38.28
N LYS A 113 1.37 3.87 -39.03
CA LYS A 113 0.06 4.37 -38.57
C LYS A 113 -0.46 3.60 -37.35
N GLY A 114 -0.30 2.27 -37.33
CA GLY A 114 -0.63 1.43 -36.16
C GLY A 114 0.26 1.73 -34.94
N LEU A 115 1.56 1.97 -35.15
CA LEU A 115 2.48 2.40 -34.09
C LEU A 115 2.15 3.80 -33.56
N SER A 116 1.72 4.72 -34.43
CA SER A 116 1.24 6.05 -34.05
C SER A 116 -0.03 6.00 -33.21
N ALA A 117 -0.98 5.13 -33.57
CA ALA A 117 -2.20 4.95 -32.79
C ALA A 117 -1.91 4.39 -31.39
N LEU A 118 -0.97 3.44 -31.28
CA LEU A 118 -0.51 2.90 -29.99
C LEU A 118 0.25 3.96 -29.16
N ALA A 119 1.07 4.79 -29.81
CA ALA A 119 1.75 5.90 -29.17
C ALA A 119 0.73 6.91 -28.61
N GLN A 120 -0.27 7.30 -29.39
CA GLN A 120 -1.35 8.21 -28.96
C GLN A 120 -2.11 7.65 -27.75
N VAL A 121 -2.51 6.37 -27.79
CA VAL A 121 -3.17 5.71 -26.65
C VAL A 121 -2.26 5.67 -25.41
N SER A 122 -0.96 5.45 -25.60
CA SER A 122 0.01 5.44 -24.49
C SER A 122 0.21 6.83 -23.89
N HIS A 123 0.25 7.87 -24.73
CA HIS A 123 0.31 9.27 -24.31
C HIS A 123 -0.96 9.66 -23.54
N ASP A 124 -2.13 9.31 -24.05
CA ASP A 124 -3.42 9.67 -23.44
C ASP A 124 -3.62 8.92 -22.11
N LEU A 125 -3.17 7.66 -22.01
CA LEU A 125 -3.14 6.92 -20.75
C LEU A 125 -2.24 7.59 -19.71
N VAL A 126 -1.05 8.02 -20.12
CA VAL A 126 -0.12 8.80 -19.28
C VAL A 126 -0.76 10.13 -18.84
N ALA A 127 -1.32 10.91 -19.77
CA ALA A 127 -1.97 12.17 -19.42
C ALA A 127 -3.12 11.97 -18.42
N THR A 128 -3.87 10.87 -18.57
CA THR A 128 -4.95 10.50 -17.65
C THR A 128 -4.41 10.08 -16.28
N CYS A 129 -3.32 9.30 -16.24
CA CYS A 129 -2.65 8.93 -14.99
C CYS A 129 -2.11 10.16 -14.24
N ALA A 130 -1.55 11.15 -14.94
CA ALA A 130 -1.09 12.40 -14.36
C ALA A 130 -2.24 13.22 -13.74
N LEU A 131 -3.37 13.36 -14.44
CA LEU A 131 -4.57 14.03 -13.91
C LEU A 131 -5.13 13.30 -12.68
N GLN A 132 -5.21 11.98 -12.72
CA GLN A 132 -5.64 11.17 -11.58
C GLN A 132 -4.71 11.35 -10.37
N GLN A 133 -3.40 11.48 -10.58
CA GLN A 133 -2.45 11.74 -9.50
C GLN A 133 -2.65 13.12 -8.88
N GLU A 134 -2.91 14.17 -9.68
CA GLU A 134 -3.20 15.52 -9.18
C GLU A 134 -4.48 15.55 -8.34
N GLU A 135 -5.55 14.89 -8.80
CA GLU A 135 -6.80 14.77 -8.06
C GLU A 135 -6.64 13.98 -6.74
N ILE A 136 -5.87 12.88 -6.74
CA ILE A 136 -5.54 12.15 -5.51
C ILE A 136 -4.77 13.03 -4.52
N LEU A 137 -3.81 13.84 -5.01
CA LEU A 137 -3.07 14.78 -4.16
C LEU A 137 -4.00 15.85 -3.57
N HIS A 138 -4.93 16.39 -4.35
CA HIS A 138 -5.93 17.35 -3.86
C HIS A 138 -6.86 16.73 -2.80
N LEU A 139 -7.31 15.50 -2.99
CA LEU A 139 -8.07 14.74 -2.00
C LEU A 139 -7.26 14.52 -0.71
N GLN A 140 -5.98 14.14 -0.84
CA GLN A 140 -5.09 13.95 0.31
C GLN A 140 -4.94 15.25 1.12
N GLN A 141 -4.73 16.39 0.46
CA GLN A 141 -4.64 17.70 1.11
C GLN A 141 -5.94 18.08 1.82
N THR A 142 -7.09 17.80 1.20
CA THR A 142 -8.41 18.04 1.81
C THR A 142 -8.58 17.22 3.09
N VAL A 143 -8.22 15.94 3.04
CA VAL A 143 -8.27 15.04 4.20
C VAL A 143 -7.33 15.52 5.31
N ASP A 144 -6.10 15.89 4.98
CA ASP A 144 -5.12 16.40 5.96
C ASP A 144 -5.61 17.69 6.64
N GLN A 145 -6.22 18.60 5.87
CA GLN A 145 -6.80 19.83 6.39
C GLN A 145 -7.96 19.55 7.36
N MET A 146 -8.82 18.57 7.03
CA MET A 146 -9.90 18.15 7.92
C MET A 146 -9.37 17.49 9.19
N LEU A 147 -8.34 16.66 9.07
CA LEU A 147 -7.70 16.01 10.21
C LEU A 147 -7.05 17.04 11.15
N ALA A 148 -6.43 18.09 10.61
CA ALA A 148 -5.91 19.21 11.38
C ALA A 148 -7.01 19.99 12.11
N ARG A 149 -8.14 20.26 11.44
CA ARG A 149 -9.32 20.90 12.06
C ARG A 149 -9.91 20.03 13.17
N LEU A 150 -10.08 18.72 12.96
CA LEU A 150 -10.55 17.78 13.98
C LEU A 150 -9.63 17.74 15.20
N ARG A 151 -8.31 17.71 15.01
CA ARG A 151 -7.35 17.78 16.13
C ARG A 151 -7.42 19.12 16.88
N ALA A 152 -7.66 20.23 16.18
CA ALA A 152 -7.86 21.52 16.84
C ALA A 152 -9.15 21.55 17.68
N LEU A 153 -10.21 20.90 17.19
CA LEU A 153 -11.48 20.74 17.90
C LEU A 153 -11.34 19.84 19.14
N GLU A 154 -10.56 18.77 19.05
CA GLU A 154 -10.26 17.84 20.15
C GLU A 154 -9.40 18.49 21.25
N LYS A 155 -8.45 19.34 20.87
CA LYS A 155 -7.57 20.07 21.80
C LYS A 155 -8.20 21.28 22.50
N GLN A 156 -9.48 21.61 22.24
CA GLN A 156 -10.20 22.68 22.95
C GLN A 156 -11.24 22.16 23.96
N PRO A 157 -10.86 21.52 25.08
CA PRO A 157 -11.80 21.12 26.12
C PRO A 157 -12.20 22.28 27.06
N ALA A 158 -11.39 23.35 27.18
CA ALA A 158 -11.64 24.42 28.15
C ALA A 158 -12.72 25.44 27.72
N ALA A 159 -12.92 25.67 26.41
CA ALA A 159 -13.96 26.58 25.91
C ALA A 159 -15.33 25.88 25.72
N VAL A 160 -15.35 24.55 25.59
CA VAL A 160 -16.57 23.75 25.39
C VAL A 160 -17.40 23.64 26.66
N ALA A 161 -16.78 23.63 27.84
CA ALA A 161 -17.51 23.68 29.11
C ALA A 161 -18.14 25.06 29.40
N ALA A 162 -17.63 26.13 28.79
CA ALA A 162 -18.10 27.50 28.98
C ALA A 162 -19.11 27.97 27.91
N ALA A 163 -19.05 27.39 26.70
CA ALA A 163 -19.94 27.75 25.61
C ALA A 163 -21.15 26.81 25.54
N GLY A 164 -22.36 27.37 25.71
CA GLY A 164 -23.60 26.61 25.74
C GLY A 164 -23.92 25.81 24.47
N PRO A 165 -25.03 25.03 24.49
CA PRO A 165 -25.41 24.05 23.46
C PRO A 165 -25.38 24.54 22.01
N ALA A 166 -25.61 25.84 21.80
CA ALA A 166 -25.57 26.48 20.48
C ALA A 166 -24.20 26.40 19.79
N ASN A 167 -23.08 26.48 20.54
CA ASN A 167 -21.73 26.42 19.95
C ASN A 167 -21.36 24.99 19.51
N LEU A 168 -21.81 23.98 20.26
CA LEU A 168 -21.69 22.57 19.86
C LEU A 168 -22.50 22.29 18.59
N ALA A 169 -23.73 22.80 18.51
CA ALA A 169 -24.57 22.65 17.32
C ALA A 169 -23.95 23.28 16.06
N THR A 170 -23.38 24.49 16.15
CA THR A 170 -22.68 25.14 15.03
C THR A 170 -21.46 24.32 14.58
N ARG A 171 -20.70 23.74 15.52
CA ARG A 171 -19.52 22.92 15.20
C ARG A 171 -19.89 21.58 14.55
N VAL A 172 -20.98 20.96 14.98
CA VAL A 172 -21.52 19.74 14.35
C VAL A 172 -22.01 20.06 12.94
N GLN A 173 -22.73 21.16 12.75
CA GLN A 173 -23.18 21.59 11.42
C GLN A 173 -22.01 21.80 10.45
N VAL A 174 -20.94 22.48 10.89
CA VAL A 174 -19.73 22.68 10.07
C VAL A 174 -19.08 21.35 9.70
N LEU A 175 -19.05 20.37 10.61
CA LEU A 175 -18.52 19.03 10.32
C LEU A 175 -19.42 18.26 9.34
N GLU A 176 -20.73 18.37 9.48
CA GLU A 176 -21.70 17.77 8.55
C GLU A 176 -21.57 18.38 7.15
N ASP A 177 -21.38 19.70 7.07
CA ASP A 177 -21.14 20.43 5.81
C ASP A 177 -19.81 19.99 5.17
N ASP A 178 -18.73 19.85 5.97
CA ASP A 178 -17.44 19.36 5.49
C ASP A 178 -17.56 17.91 4.95
N VAL A 179 -18.27 17.02 5.66
CA VAL A 179 -18.55 15.65 5.21
C VAL A 179 -19.41 15.63 3.94
N GLY A 180 -20.39 16.53 3.85
CA GLY A 180 -21.20 16.74 2.66
C GLY A 180 -20.36 17.19 1.45
N ASN A 181 -19.41 18.09 1.66
CA ASN A 181 -18.47 18.52 0.64
C ASN A 181 -17.54 17.39 0.19
N ILE A 182 -17.00 16.58 1.10
CA ILE A 182 -16.21 15.39 0.72
C ILE A 182 -17.03 14.45 -0.16
N LYS A 183 -18.27 14.13 0.24
CA LYS A 183 -19.12 13.22 -0.53
C LYS A 183 -19.33 13.73 -1.95
N ARG A 184 -19.54 15.04 -2.10
CA ARG A 184 -19.70 15.70 -3.40
C ARG A 184 -18.42 15.59 -4.24
N VAL A 185 -17.28 16.01 -3.69
CA VAL A 185 -15.98 15.93 -4.38
C VAL A 185 -15.64 14.48 -4.77
N HIS A 186 -15.90 13.52 -3.89
CA HIS A 186 -15.68 12.10 -4.17
C HIS A 186 -16.61 11.57 -5.28
N GLN A 187 -17.87 12.01 -5.29
CA GLN A 187 -18.83 11.65 -6.33
C GLN A 187 -18.43 12.25 -7.68
N ASP A 188 -18.04 13.52 -7.71
CA ASP A 188 -17.57 14.22 -8.90
C ASP A 188 -16.30 13.53 -9.45
N PHE A 189 -15.36 13.16 -8.58
CA PHE A 189 -14.18 12.37 -8.93
C PHE A 189 -14.54 11.03 -9.57
N ARG A 190 -15.46 10.28 -8.95
CA ARG A 190 -15.90 8.98 -9.46
C ARG A 190 -16.52 9.12 -10.85
N THR A 191 -17.35 10.13 -11.05
CA THR A 191 -18.01 10.40 -12.33
C THR A 191 -17.02 10.85 -13.40
N SER A 192 -16.07 11.73 -13.06
CA SER A 192 -14.97 12.16 -13.95
C SER A 192 -14.13 10.97 -14.39
N GLN A 193 -13.64 10.16 -13.44
CA GLN A 193 -12.84 8.97 -13.72
C GLN A 193 -13.56 7.96 -14.61
N GLN A 194 -14.86 7.75 -14.38
CA GLN A 194 -15.65 6.82 -15.19
C GLN A 194 -15.80 7.31 -16.64
N ALA A 195 -15.96 8.63 -16.84
CA ALA A 195 -16.02 9.22 -18.17
C ALA A 195 -14.68 9.10 -18.93
N THR A 196 -13.56 9.37 -18.25
CA THR A 196 -12.24 9.27 -18.88
C THR A 196 -11.85 7.83 -19.21
N ASN A 197 -12.17 6.87 -18.34
CA ASN A 197 -11.96 5.45 -18.63
C ASN A 197 -12.78 4.97 -19.84
N LEU A 198 -14.04 5.41 -19.96
CA LEU A 198 -14.87 5.07 -21.12
C LEU A 198 -14.31 5.67 -22.43
N GLN A 199 -13.76 6.88 -22.36
CA GLN A 199 -13.08 7.51 -23.48
C GLN A 199 -11.82 6.73 -23.89
N LEU A 200 -10.99 6.33 -22.93
CA LEU A 200 -9.81 5.49 -23.17
C LEU A 200 -10.18 4.13 -23.78
N GLU A 201 -11.19 3.45 -23.26
CA GLU A 201 -11.68 2.19 -23.84
C GLU A 201 -12.11 2.37 -25.30
N THR A 202 -12.79 3.47 -25.60
CA THR A 202 -13.23 3.80 -26.97
C THR A 202 -12.02 4.04 -27.89
N GLN A 203 -11.01 4.79 -27.43
CA GLN A 203 -9.80 5.05 -28.21
C GLN A 203 -8.96 3.78 -28.42
N VAL A 204 -8.85 2.91 -27.41
CA VAL A 204 -8.19 1.60 -27.53
C VAL A 204 -8.89 0.74 -28.58
N GLN A 205 -10.23 0.71 -28.56
CA GLN A 205 -11.01 -0.04 -29.53
C GLN A 205 -10.87 0.51 -30.96
N ALA A 206 -10.79 1.84 -31.11
CA ALA A 206 -10.54 2.51 -32.38
C ALA A 206 -9.11 2.26 -32.90
N ALA A 207 -8.10 2.33 -32.03
CA ALA A 207 -6.72 2.00 -32.39
C ALA A 207 -6.58 0.53 -32.81
N ALA A 208 -7.25 -0.39 -32.12
CA ALA A 208 -7.29 -1.81 -32.47
C ALA A 208 -7.89 -2.08 -33.86
N THR A 209 -8.80 -1.21 -34.34
CA THR A 209 -9.40 -1.31 -35.68
C THR A 209 -8.54 -0.67 -36.78
N VAL A 210 -7.66 0.28 -36.43
CA VAL A 210 -6.71 0.92 -37.37
C VAL A 210 -5.44 0.09 -37.55
N THR A 211 -4.99 -0.68 -36.55
CA THR A 211 -4.03 -1.78 -36.82
C THR A 211 -4.74 -2.77 -37.73
N PRO A 212 -4.33 -2.92 -39.01
CA PRO A 212 -4.87 -4.00 -39.77
C PRO A 212 -4.44 -5.28 -39.06
N ALA A 213 -5.39 -6.20 -38.85
CA ALA A 213 -5.08 -7.62 -38.78
C ALA A 213 -4.52 -8.06 -40.14
N ALA A 214 -3.43 -7.43 -40.59
CA ALA A 214 -2.76 -7.73 -41.82
C ALA A 214 -2.10 -9.09 -41.64
N ALA A 215 -2.63 -10.05 -42.41
CA ALA A 215 -2.04 -11.35 -42.75
C ALA A 215 -2.36 -12.61 -41.92
N SER A 216 -3.17 -12.59 -40.86
CA SER A 216 -3.51 -13.88 -40.19
C SER A 216 -4.47 -14.80 -40.99
N SER A 217 -4.93 -14.40 -42.19
CA SER A 217 -5.77 -15.25 -43.04
C SER A 217 -4.95 -16.18 -43.97
N ARG A 218 -3.63 -15.98 -44.10
CA ARG A 218 -2.81 -16.93 -44.85
C ARG A 218 -2.51 -18.11 -43.93
N ARG A 219 -3.09 -19.28 -44.25
CA ARG A 219 -2.76 -20.52 -43.52
C ARG A 219 -1.22 -20.66 -43.48
N PRO A 220 -0.62 -20.84 -42.30
CA PRO A 220 0.83 -21.05 -42.22
C PRO A 220 1.22 -22.26 -43.08
N PRO A 221 2.41 -22.23 -43.71
CA PRO A 221 2.87 -23.36 -44.50
C PRO A 221 2.93 -24.61 -43.62
N LYS A 222 2.61 -25.77 -44.20
CA LYS A 222 2.69 -27.04 -43.49
C LYS A 222 4.17 -27.40 -43.31
N LEU A 223 4.72 -27.11 -42.14
CA LEU A 223 6.12 -27.41 -41.79
C LEU A 223 6.30 -28.86 -41.26
N ASP A 224 5.48 -29.81 -41.73
CA ASP A 224 5.38 -31.18 -41.19
C ASP A 224 6.69 -31.97 -41.28
N ASP A 225 7.57 -31.59 -42.21
CA ASP A 225 8.88 -32.19 -42.45
C ASP A 225 9.98 -31.70 -41.47
N ILE A 226 9.68 -30.69 -40.62
CA ILE A 226 10.59 -30.23 -39.57
C ILE A 226 10.15 -30.84 -38.22
N PRO A 227 11.04 -31.60 -37.54
CA PRO A 227 10.72 -32.17 -36.24
C PRO A 227 10.47 -31.06 -35.20
N VAL A 228 9.59 -31.33 -34.24
CA VAL A 228 9.30 -30.40 -33.14
C VAL A 228 10.56 -30.16 -32.32
N PHE A 229 10.91 -28.90 -32.12
CA PHE A 229 12.02 -28.50 -31.27
C PHE A 229 11.65 -28.70 -29.80
N CYS A 230 12.27 -29.68 -29.16
CA CYS A 230 12.09 -30.00 -27.74
C CYS A 230 13.46 -30.30 -27.15
N ASP A 231 13.69 -29.91 -25.90
CA ASP A 231 14.91 -30.23 -25.15
C ASP A 231 15.18 -31.75 -25.07
N GLN A 232 14.12 -32.55 -25.11
CA GLN A 232 14.20 -34.02 -25.07
C GLN A 232 14.63 -34.68 -26.39
N SER A 233 14.45 -34.04 -27.55
CA SER A 233 14.60 -34.72 -28.85
C SER A 233 16.05 -34.83 -29.35
N LYS A 234 17.06 -34.45 -28.55
CA LYS A 234 18.49 -34.41 -28.91
C LYS A 234 18.78 -33.71 -30.25
N THR A 235 17.86 -32.88 -30.72
CA THR A 235 18.02 -32.20 -32.01
C THR A 235 19.03 -31.08 -31.82
N GLU A 236 20.11 -31.07 -32.61
CA GLU A 236 21.08 -29.99 -32.52
C GLU A 236 20.44 -28.64 -32.88
N PRO A 237 20.53 -27.62 -32.00
CA PRO A 237 19.77 -26.39 -32.14
C PRO A 237 20.16 -25.56 -33.36
N ILE A 238 21.44 -25.60 -33.76
CA ILE A 238 21.95 -24.82 -34.89
C ILE A 238 21.48 -25.41 -36.24
N PRO A 239 21.64 -26.72 -36.53
CA PRO A 239 21.07 -27.33 -37.73
C PRO A 239 19.55 -27.18 -37.82
N TRP A 240 18.85 -27.35 -36.69
CA TRP A 240 17.40 -27.20 -36.65
C TRP A 240 16.94 -25.78 -37.02
N TRP A 241 17.55 -24.76 -36.41
CA TRP A 241 17.23 -23.36 -36.69
C TRP A 241 17.50 -22.98 -38.15
N ARG A 242 18.58 -23.51 -38.74
CA ARG A 242 18.90 -23.31 -40.16
C ARG A 242 17.84 -23.93 -41.08
N GLN A 243 17.41 -25.15 -40.79
CA GLN A 243 16.38 -25.83 -41.58
C GLN A 243 15.00 -25.16 -41.44
N PHE A 244 14.65 -24.74 -40.23
CA PHE A 244 13.42 -23.99 -39.96
C PHE A 244 13.37 -22.67 -40.71
N THR A 245 14.44 -21.87 -40.62
CA THR A 245 14.52 -20.57 -41.31
C THR A 245 14.51 -20.75 -42.84
N LEU A 246 15.24 -21.73 -43.37
CA LEU A 246 15.27 -22.04 -44.80
C LEU A 246 13.89 -22.41 -45.35
N GLN A 247 13.10 -23.19 -44.61
CA GLN A 247 11.73 -23.54 -45.02
C GLN A 247 10.81 -22.32 -45.02
N LEU A 248 10.92 -21.44 -44.02
CA LEU A 248 10.17 -20.18 -44.02
C LEU A 248 10.56 -19.26 -45.18
N ASP A 249 11.85 -19.22 -45.54
CA ASP A 249 12.36 -18.46 -46.69
C ASP A 249 11.84 -19.04 -48.01
N MET A 250 11.87 -20.36 -48.19
CA MET A 250 11.34 -21.06 -49.38
C MET A 250 9.84 -20.83 -49.57
N HIS A 251 9.08 -20.75 -48.47
CA HIS A 251 7.66 -20.46 -48.51
C HIS A 251 7.34 -18.96 -48.59
N HIS A 252 8.36 -18.10 -48.70
CA HIS A 252 8.25 -16.64 -48.70
C HIS A 252 7.41 -16.11 -47.54
N VAL A 253 7.58 -16.68 -46.34
CA VAL A 253 6.83 -16.28 -45.15
C VAL A 253 7.32 -14.89 -44.70
N PRO A 254 6.44 -13.87 -44.67
CA PRO A 254 6.76 -12.54 -44.18
C PRO A 254 7.29 -12.59 -42.74
N ASN A 255 8.17 -11.66 -42.37
CA ASN A 255 8.82 -11.69 -41.06
C ASN A 255 7.81 -11.68 -39.88
N ASN A 256 6.70 -10.94 -40.04
CA ASN A 256 5.63 -10.86 -39.04
C ASN A 256 4.91 -12.20 -38.80
N ASP A 257 4.95 -13.13 -39.76
CA ASP A 257 4.26 -14.44 -39.69
C ASP A 257 5.17 -15.60 -39.28
N ARG A 258 6.47 -15.34 -39.06
CA ARG A 258 7.46 -16.36 -38.66
C ARG A 258 7.30 -16.79 -37.20
N HIS A 259 6.89 -15.88 -36.33
CA HIS A 259 6.72 -16.15 -34.89
C HIS A 259 5.61 -17.19 -34.58
N PRO A 260 4.41 -17.10 -35.19
CA PRO A 260 3.40 -18.17 -35.08
C PRO A 260 3.89 -19.55 -35.54
N CYS A 261 4.68 -19.60 -36.62
CA CYS A 261 5.26 -20.84 -37.14
C CYS A 261 6.26 -21.47 -36.16
N LEU A 262 7.06 -20.64 -35.49
CA LEU A 262 8.02 -21.08 -34.48
C LEU A 262 7.31 -21.66 -33.27
N TYR A 263 6.25 -20.97 -32.79
CA TYR A 263 5.45 -21.44 -31.67
C TYR A 263 4.83 -22.82 -31.96
N HIS A 264 4.28 -23.02 -33.16
CA HIS A 264 3.71 -24.30 -33.59
C HIS A 264 4.74 -25.44 -33.66
N ARG A 265 6.01 -25.14 -33.96
CA ARG A 265 7.10 -26.13 -34.06
C ARG A 265 7.96 -26.22 -32.80
N SER A 266 7.62 -25.48 -31.75
CA SER A 266 8.23 -25.59 -30.42
C SER A 266 7.43 -26.57 -29.55
N GLY A 267 8.12 -27.41 -28.77
CA GLY A 267 7.52 -28.41 -27.89
C GLY A 267 6.66 -27.84 -26.74
N ALA A 268 6.51 -26.51 -26.63
CA ALA A 268 5.70 -25.84 -25.62
C ALA A 268 4.20 -26.26 -25.68
N ALA A 269 3.72 -26.74 -26.82
CA ALA A 269 2.36 -27.28 -26.97
C ALA A 269 2.14 -28.61 -26.20
N SER A 270 3.20 -29.31 -25.81
CA SER A 270 3.13 -30.60 -25.09
C SER A 270 2.87 -30.42 -23.59
N GLY A 271 3.23 -29.27 -23.00
CA GLY A 271 3.02 -28.98 -21.58
C GLY A 271 1.59 -28.55 -21.22
N LEU A 272 0.83 -28.01 -22.19
CA LEU A 272 -0.54 -27.54 -21.95
C LEU A 272 -1.61 -28.57 -22.29
N ARG A 273 -1.28 -29.63 -23.04
CA ARG A 273 -2.25 -30.70 -23.36
C ARG A 273 -2.54 -31.61 -22.16
N GLY A 274 -1.57 -31.85 -21.28
CA GLY A 274 -1.77 -32.64 -20.05
C GLY A 274 -2.60 -31.92 -18.97
N VAL A 275 -2.58 -30.59 -18.93
CA VAL A 275 -3.36 -29.80 -17.96
C VAL A 275 -4.81 -29.61 -18.42
N ALA A 276 -5.04 -29.49 -19.74
CA ALA A 276 -6.38 -29.32 -20.31
C ALA A 276 -7.25 -30.59 -20.32
N GLU A 277 -6.65 -31.78 -20.23
CA GLU A 277 -7.40 -33.05 -20.11
C GLU A 277 -7.74 -33.42 -18.66
N SER A 278 -6.93 -32.99 -17.69
CA SER A 278 -7.23 -33.17 -16.27
C SER A 278 -8.32 -32.19 -15.80
N GLY A 279 -8.33 -30.95 -16.31
CA GLY A 279 -9.37 -29.95 -16.02
C GLY A 279 -10.76 -30.29 -16.59
N ARG A 280 -10.83 -31.03 -17.71
CA ARG A 280 -12.11 -31.43 -18.32
C ARG A 280 -12.80 -32.60 -17.62
N LYS A 281 -12.07 -33.45 -16.89
CA LYS A 281 -12.67 -34.53 -16.08
C LYS A 281 -13.28 -34.04 -14.77
N VAL A 282 -12.74 -32.98 -14.17
CA VAL A 282 -13.25 -32.43 -12.91
C VAL A 282 -14.54 -31.63 -13.11
N SER A 283 -14.74 -31.03 -14.29
CA SER A 283 -15.98 -30.28 -14.58
C SER A 283 -17.16 -31.14 -15.06
N ALA A 284 -17.00 -32.46 -15.18
CA ALA A 284 -18.06 -33.39 -15.56
C ALA A 284 -18.58 -34.24 -14.37
N MET A 285 -18.08 -33.99 -13.16
CA MET A 285 -18.48 -34.71 -11.93
C MET A 285 -18.94 -33.78 -10.80
N ASN A 286 -19.29 -32.52 -11.09
CA ASN A 286 -20.04 -31.63 -10.19
C ASN A 286 -21.25 -31.05 -10.91
#